data_AF-A0A9E2TY16-F1
#
_entry.id   AF-A0A9E2TY16-F1
#
_cell.length_a   1.000
_cell.length_b   1.000
_cell.length_c   1.000
_cell.angle_alpha   90.00
_cell.angle_beta   90.00
_cell.angle_gamma   90.00
#
_symmetry.space_group_name_H-M   'P 1'
#
loop_
_entity.id
_entity.type
_entity.pdbx_description
1 polymer ?
#
loop_
_entity_poly.entity_id
_entity_poly.type
_entity_poly.pdbx_seq_one_letter_code
_entity_poly.pdbx_strand_id
1 'polypeptide(L)'
;ATVTPDPTLLLGSEPTEESLLDEISQLIDIIYNQEETRIYTCRKLYRFFVYHEVNPTIQAGIIQDMADIFTASNYKIQPVLEALFTSREFYEGAAGYLDDSFGGLIKSPLDLVVGFNRSFEKTIPDPSADLTGFYDIAGSMLSSIDNQGMDYYEPFEVAGYAAYHQYPIFNRNWITTNYLTRRYDFIRGLISDGMTPEPNQVDILQFVVDNFSYVAGDAKSLVVELTKYFLPVSGIIAFDDPNSEITNERLNYFLEALYDDGDPDPDAAWVIRWNGGSPNPDAGGQLLNLFNAMLQSPEYQLM
;
A
#
# COMPACT_ATOMS: atom_id res chain seq x y z
N ALA A 1 -38.73 -10.00 -11.23
CA ALA A 1 -39.12 -11.11 -10.34
C ALA A 1 -39.60 -10.51 -9.01
N THR A 2 -40.52 -11.17 -8.32
CA THR A 2 -41.16 -10.68 -7.08
C THR A 2 -41.17 -11.80 -6.06
N VAL A 3 -40.93 -11.47 -4.78
CA VAL A 3 -41.04 -12.44 -3.69
C VAL A 3 -42.52 -12.80 -3.51
N THR A 4 -42.82 -14.09 -3.47
CA THR A 4 -44.18 -14.60 -3.28
C THR A 4 -44.19 -15.66 -2.18
N PRO A 5 -45.03 -15.50 -1.12
CA PRO A 5 -45.14 -16.50 -0.07
C PRO A 5 -45.56 -17.87 -0.62
N ASP A 6 -44.91 -18.95 -0.20
CA ASP A 6 -45.32 -20.31 -0.50
C ASP A 6 -46.44 -20.75 0.46
N PRO A 7 -47.69 -20.96 -0.01
CA PRO A 7 -48.80 -21.34 0.85
C PRO A 7 -48.62 -22.70 1.55
N THR A 8 -47.71 -23.54 1.05
CA THR A 8 -47.43 -24.87 1.64
C THR A 8 -46.53 -24.80 2.87
N LEU A 9 -45.79 -23.70 3.03
CA LEU A 9 -44.91 -23.44 4.17
C LEU A 9 -45.64 -22.68 5.30
N LEU A 10 -46.89 -22.25 5.09
CA LEU A 10 -47.67 -21.54 6.10
C LEU A 10 -48.38 -22.49 7.06
N LEU A 11 -48.48 -22.09 8.33
CA LEU A 11 -49.35 -22.75 9.31
C LEU A 11 -50.73 -22.06 9.32
N GLY A 12 -51.59 -22.44 8.38
CA GLY A 12 -52.85 -21.73 8.13
C GLY A 12 -52.59 -20.39 7.44
N SER A 13 -52.81 -19.28 8.14
CA SER A 13 -52.45 -17.92 7.67
C SER A 13 -51.17 -17.37 8.30
N GLU A 14 -50.55 -18.12 9.19
CA GLU A 14 -49.40 -17.66 9.96
C GLU A 14 -48.08 -18.06 9.27
N PRO A 15 -47.12 -17.14 9.12
CA PRO A 15 -45.80 -17.44 8.59
C PRO A 15 -45.01 -18.34 9.55
N THR A 16 -44.33 -19.33 8.98
CA THR A 16 -43.39 -20.20 9.70
C THR A 16 -41.94 -19.77 9.45
N GLU A 17 -40.99 -20.31 10.21
CA GLU A 17 -39.56 -20.12 9.95
C GLU A 17 -39.16 -20.58 8.53
N GLU A 18 -39.71 -21.70 8.06
CA GLU A 18 -39.44 -22.22 6.71
C GLU A 18 -39.97 -21.26 5.63
N SER A 19 -41.18 -20.72 5.81
CA SER A 19 -41.74 -19.70 4.90
C SER A 19 -40.89 -18.44 4.85
N LEU A 20 -40.39 -17.97 6.00
CA LEU A 20 -39.50 -16.82 6.09
C LEU A 20 -38.19 -17.06 5.31
N LEU A 21 -37.56 -18.22 5.52
CA LEU A 21 -36.30 -18.56 4.86
C LEU A 21 -36.46 -18.70 3.35
N ASP A 22 -37.59 -19.24 2.88
CA ASP A 22 -37.90 -19.32 1.46
C ASP A 22 -38.06 -17.92 0.83
N GLU A 23 -38.82 -17.03 1.47
CA GLU A 23 -38.97 -15.65 1.00
C GLU A 23 -37.63 -14.89 0.96
N ILE A 24 -36.76 -15.11 1.96
CA ILE A 24 -35.39 -14.56 1.98
C ILE A 24 -34.58 -15.14 0.81
N SER A 25 -34.65 -16.44 0.54
CA SER A 25 -33.96 -17.08 -0.58
C SER A 25 -34.42 -16.50 -1.92
N GLN A 26 -35.74 -16.33 -2.11
CA GLN A 26 -36.30 -15.70 -3.31
C GLN A 26 -35.78 -14.26 -3.48
N LEU A 27 -35.70 -13.48 -2.40
CA LEU A 27 -35.15 -12.12 -2.45
C LEU A 27 -33.68 -12.13 -2.86
N ILE A 28 -32.87 -13.03 -2.31
CA ILE A 28 -31.46 -13.21 -2.68
C ILE A 28 -31.35 -13.54 -4.17
N ASP A 29 -32.14 -14.50 -4.66
CA ASP A 29 -32.14 -14.88 -6.07
C ASP A 29 -32.53 -13.69 -6.97
N ILE A 30 -33.51 -12.88 -6.57
CA ILE A 30 -33.88 -11.66 -7.31
C ILE A 30 -32.70 -10.68 -7.41
N ILE A 31 -31.91 -10.53 -6.35
CA ILE A 31 -30.74 -9.65 -6.35
C ILE A 31 -29.64 -10.22 -7.26
N TYR A 32 -29.30 -11.50 -7.12
CA TYR A 32 -28.24 -12.11 -7.90
C TYR A 32 -28.59 -12.34 -9.38
N ASN A 33 -29.88 -12.46 -9.72
CA ASN A 33 -30.36 -12.51 -11.10
C ASN A 33 -30.23 -11.16 -11.85
N GLN A 34 -29.95 -10.06 -11.16
CA GLN A 34 -29.63 -8.80 -11.82
C GLN A 34 -28.20 -8.85 -12.34
N GLU A 35 -28.04 -8.62 -13.64
CA GLU A 35 -26.73 -8.56 -14.29
C GLU A 35 -25.78 -7.55 -13.62
N GLU A 36 -26.31 -6.42 -13.16
CA GLU A 36 -25.50 -5.41 -12.48
C GLU A 36 -24.89 -5.91 -11.16
N THR A 37 -25.49 -6.90 -10.48
CA THR A 37 -24.96 -7.41 -9.19
C THR A 37 -23.58 -8.04 -9.38
N ARG A 38 -23.41 -8.88 -10.40
CA ARG A 38 -22.11 -9.51 -10.72
C ARG A 38 -21.09 -8.48 -11.18
N ILE A 39 -21.49 -7.55 -12.05
CA ILE A 39 -20.59 -6.52 -12.60
C ILE A 39 -20.18 -5.52 -11.51
N TYR A 40 -21.11 -5.12 -10.64
CA TYR A 40 -20.84 -4.20 -9.52
C TYR A 40 -19.85 -4.79 -8.53
N THR A 41 -20.01 -6.07 -8.20
CA THR A 41 -19.11 -6.78 -7.29
C THR A 41 -17.69 -6.84 -7.88
N CYS A 42 -17.57 -7.22 -9.16
CA CYS A 42 -16.27 -7.28 -9.84
C CYS A 42 -15.62 -5.91 -10.00
N ARG A 43 -16.38 -4.84 -10.27
CA ARG A 43 -15.89 -3.46 -10.24
C ARG A 43 -15.31 -3.07 -8.87
N LYS A 44 -15.96 -3.47 -7.78
CA LYS A 44 -15.42 -3.20 -6.44
C LYS A 44 -14.10 -3.92 -6.20
N LEU A 45 -14.01 -5.20 -6.58
CA LEU A 45 -12.77 -5.97 -6.44
C LEU A 45 -11.63 -5.35 -7.27
N TYR A 46 -11.90 -4.99 -8.53
CA TYR A 46 -10.92 -4.33 -9.39
C TYR A 46 -10.46 -3.00 -8.81
N ARG A 47 -11.37 -2.16 -8.31
CA ARG A 47 -11.02 -0.88 -7.67
C ARG A 47 -10.18 -1.01 -6.42
N PHE A 48 -10.38 -2.08 -5.68
CA PHE A 48 -9.65 -2.34 -4.45
C PHE A 48 -8.22 -2.82 -4.74
N PHE A 49 -8.04 -3.68 -5.74
CA PHE A 49 -6.76 -4.36 -6.00
C PHE A 49 -5.94 -3.81 -7.18
N VAL A 50 -6.55 -3.12 -8.13
CA VAL A 50 -5.88 -2.67 -9.37
C VAL A 50 -5.91 -1.15 -9.48
N TYR A 51 -7.06 -0.57 -9.85
CA TYR A 51 -7.17 0.88 -10.04
C TYR A 51 -8.59 1.39 -9.87
N HIS A 52 -8.72 2.60 -9.31
CA HIS A 52 -10.01 3.19 -8.93
C HIS A 52 -10.87 3.58 -10.14
N GLU A 53 -10.24 3.99 -11.25
CA GLU A 53 -10.93 4.40 -12.47
C GLU A 53 -11.29 3.19 -13.34
N VAL A 54 -12.53 3.15 -13.81
CA VAL A 54 -13.03 2.08 -14.69
C VAL A 54 -13.56 2.74 -15.96
N ASN A 55 -12.75 2.73 -17.00
CA ASN A 55 -13.12 3.25 -18.32
C ASN A 55 -13.93 2.19 -19.11
N PRO A 56 -14.53 2.55 -20.26
CA PRO A 56 -15.31 1.60 -21.07
C PRO A 56 -14.54 0.36 -21.55
N THR A 57 -13.23 0.47 -21.78
CA THR A 57 -12.37 -0.66 -22.17
C THR A 57 -12.21 -1.64 -21.02
N ILE A 58 -11.88 -1.16 -19.81
CA ILE A 58 -11.77 -1.98 -18.59
C ILE A 58 -13.12 -2.63 -18.28
N GLN A 59 -14.21 -1.87 -18.41
CA GLN A 59 -15.58 -2.34 -18.19
C GLN A 59 -15.98 -3.49 -19.12
N ALA A 60 -15.61 -3.41 -20.40
CA ALA A 60 -15.95 -4.42 -21.41
C ALA A 60 -14.95 -5.59 -21.48
N GLY A 61 -13.74 -5.41 -20.93
CA GLY A 61 -12.70 -6.44 -20.82
C GLY A 61 -12.73 -7.11 -19.46
N ILE A 62 -11.68 -6.89 -18.65
CA ILE A 62 -11.43 -7.63 -17.40
C ILE A 62 -12.62 -7.65 -16.43
N ILE A 63 -13.39 -6.58 -16.32
CA ILE A 63 -14.57 -6.56 -15.42
C ILE A 63 -15.63 -7.55 -15.89
N GLN A 64 -15.84 -7.66 -17.20
CA GLN A 64 -16.79 -8.59 -17.78
C GLN A 64 -16.30 -10.03 -17.60
N ASP A 65 -15.02 -10.29 -17.85
CA ASP A 65 -14.40 -11.60 -17.65
C ASP A 65 -14.49 -12.06 -16.18
N MET A 66 -14.21 -11.15 -15.23
CA MET A 66 -14.39 -11.40 -13.80
C MET A 66 -15.85 -11.72 -13.46
N ALA A 67 -16.81 -10.99 -14.04
CA ALA A 67 -18.23 -11.21 -13.81
C ALA A 67 -18.73 -12.55 -14.39
N ASP A 68 -18.18 -12.99 -15.51
CA ASP A 68 -18.49 -14.28 -16.11
C ASP A 68 -17.94 -15.44 -15.25
N ILE A 69 -16.71 -15.31 -14.73
CA ILE A 69 -16.14 -16.24 -13.75
C ILE A 69 -16.96 -16.26 -12.46
N PHE A 70 -17.41 -15.10 -11.98
CA PHE A 70 -18.21 -14.99 -10.79
C PHE A 70 -19.54 -15.75 -10.92
N THR A 71 -20.23 -15.63 -12.07
CA THR A 71 -21.47 -16.39 -12.32
C THR A 71 -21.19 -17.88 -12.54
N ALA A 72 -20.17 -18.23 -13.33
CA ALA A 72 -19.82 -19.62 -13.61
C ALA A 72 -19.38 -20.40 -12.36
N SER A 73 -18.88 -19.70 -11.35
CA SER A 73 -18.44 -20.29 -10.08
C SER A 73 -19.50 -20.29 -8.97
N ASN A 74 -20.77 -20.01 -9.30
CA ASN A 74 -21.87 -19.86 -8.35
C ASN A 74 -21.62 -18.75 -7.32
N TYR A 75 -21.21 -17.57 -7.80
CA TYR A 75 -20.97 -16.37 -7.00
C TYR A 75 -19.92 -16.54 -5.90
N LYS A 76 -18.89 -17.36 -6.15
CA LYS A 76 -17.72 -17.48 -5.28
C LYS A 76 -16.72 -16.37 -5.61
N ILE A 77 -16.28 -15.63 -4.59
CA ILE A 77 -15.28 -14.56 -4.76
C ILE A 77 -13.89 -15.15 -5.04
N GLN A 78 -13.55 -16.29 -4.43
CA GLN A 78 -12.21 -16.88 -4.54
C GLN A 78 -11.75 -17.09 -6.00
N PRO A 79 -12.52 -17.74 -6.90
CA PRO A 79 -12.09 -17.93 -8.29
C PRO A 79 -11.89 -16.61 -9.05
N VAL A 80 -12.66 -15.58 -8.72
CA VAL A 80 -12.52 -14.24 -9.31
C VAL A 80 -11.21 -13.60 -8.89
N LEU A 81 -10.85 -13.72 -7.61
CA LEU A 81 -9.58 -13.21 -7.09
C LEU A 81 -8.38 -13.98 -7.64
N GLU A 82 -8.46 -15.30 -7.72
CA GLU A 82 -7.40 -16.14 -8.31
C GLU A 82 -7.17 -15.76 -9.78
N ALA A 83 -8.24 -15.57 -10.55
CA ALA A 83 -8.15 -15.10 -11.94
C ALA A 83 -7.56 -13.69 -12.03
N LEU A 84 -8.00 -12.76 -11.17
CA LEU A 84 -7.45 -11.40 -11.15
C LEU A 84 -5.96 -11.40 -10.82
N PHE A 85 -5.55 -12.07 -9.73
CA PHE A 85 -4.15 -12.11 -9.29
C PHE A 85 -3.23 -12.93 -10.19
N THR A 86 -3.76 -13.67 -11.16
CA THR A 86 -2.96 -14.36 -12.18
C THR A 86 -3.10 -13.71 -13.56
N SER A 87 -3.94 -12.68 -13.68
CA SER A 87 -4.13 -11.93 -14.92
C SER A 87 -2.90 -11.10 -15.23
N ARG A 88 -2.72 -10.83 -16.52
CA ARG A 88 -1.62 -9.99 -16.99
C ARG A 88 -1.80 -8.55 -16.52
N GLU A 89 -3.04 -8.07 -16.56
CA GLU A 89 -3.47 -6.73 -16.18
C GLU A 89 -3.14 -6.39 -14.72
N PHE A 90 -3.14 -7.38 -13.82
CA PHE A 90 -2.74 -7.18 -12.43
C PHE A 90 -1.23 -6.93 -12.26
N TYR A 91 -0.41 -7.46 -13.18
CA TYR A 91 1.05 -7.36 -13.14
C TYR A 91 1.62 -6.41 -14.18
N GLU A 92 0.79 -5.70 -14.93
CA GLU A 92 1.19 -4.93 -16.10
C GLU A 92 2.00 -3.65 -15.83
N GLY A 93 2.60 -3.53 -14.64
CA GLY A 93 3.75 -2.67 -14.40
C GLY A 93 5.10 -3.30 -14.71
N ALA A 94 5.21 -4.62 -14.88
CA ALA A 94 6.50 -5.27 -15.16
C ALA A 94 6.88 -5.30 -16.66
N ALA A 95 6.03 -4.79 -17.55
CA ALA A 95 6.17 -5.02 -19.00
C ALA A 95 5.85 -3.81 -19.89
N GLY A 96 6.41 -2.62 -19.60
CA GLY A 96 6.64 -1.57 -20.60
C GLY A 96 5.47 -1.16 -21.50
N TYR A 97 4.22 -1.20 -21.01
CA TYR A 97 3.04 -0.68 -21.70
C TYR A 97 2.73 0.74 -21.22
N LEU A 98 2.17 1.56 -22.11
CA LEU A 98 1.97 3.00 -21.93
C LEU A 98 0.81 3.38 -20.98
N ASP A 99 0.13 2.41 -20.37
CA ASP A 99 -1.01 2.59 -19.47
C ASP A 99 -0.85 1.70 -18.24
N ASP A 100 0.19 1.99 -17.46
CA ASP A 100 0.54 1.26 -16.23
C ASP A 100 -0.14 1.92 -15.01
N SER A 101 -0.82 1.10 -14.21
CA SER A 101 -1.43 1.51 -12.94
C SER A 101 -0.56 1.20 -11.71
N PHE A 102 0.63 0.61 -11.92
CA PHE A 102 1.62 0.37 -10.86
C PHE A 102 2.09 1.69 -10.26
N GLY A 103 2.15 1.77 -8.93
CA GLY A 103 2.39 3.05 -8.26
C GLY A 103 1.29 4.07 -8.50
N GLY A 104 0.09 3.65 -8.93
CA GLY A 104 -1.03 4.54 -9.22
C GLY A 104 -1.98 4.75 -8.04
N LEU A 105 -1.92 3.91 -7.00
CA LEU A 105 -2.79 3.98 -5.84
C LEU A 105 -2.09 4.65 -4.67
N ILE A 106 -2.78 5.58 -4.00
CA ILE A 106 -2.29 6.11 -2.73
C ILE A 106 -2.45 5.02 -1.65
N LYS A 107 -1.33 4.66 -1.00
CA LYS A 107 -1.29 3.72 0.12
C LYS A 107 -2.28 4.12 1.20
N SER A 108 -3.09 3.17 1.66
CA SER A 108 -3.89 3.40 2.88
C SER A 108 -2.97 3.59 4.09
N PRO A 109 -3.45 4.17 5.20
CA PRO A 109 -2.68 4.20 6.45
C PRO A 109 -2.17 2.82 6.89
N LEU A 110 -2.96 1.77 6.67
CA LEU A 110 -2.55 0.39 6.95
C LEU A 110 -1.40 -0.05 6.05
N ASP A 111 -1.50 0.17 4.73
CA ASP A 111 -0.46 -0.21 3.77
C ASP A 111 0.86 0.53 4.03
N LEU A 112 0.78 1.82 4.40
CA LEU A 112 1.94 2.62 4.72
C LEU A 112 2.64 2.14 5.99
N VAL A 113 1.89 1.92 7.07
CA VAL A 113 2.47 1.51 8.37
C VAL A 113 3.00 0.08 8.32
N VAL A 114 2.22 -0.86 7.79
CA VAL A 114 2.66 -2.26 7.66
C VAL A 114 3.79 -2.37 6.63
N GLY A 115 3.67 -1.65 5.51
CA GLY A 115 4.69 -1.59 4.47
C GLY A 115 6.02 -1.03 4.99
N PHE A 116 5.99 0.02 5.80
CA PHE A 116 7.18 0.55 6.47
C PHE A 116 7.86 -0.50 7.34
N ASN A 117 7.12 -1.13 8.27
CA ASN A 117 7.70 -2.15 9.16
C ASN A 117 8.26 -3.34 8.37
N ARG A 118 7.57 -3.76 7.30
CA ARG A 118 8.04 -4.83 6.40
C ARG A 118 9.32 -4.44 5.65
N SER A 119 9.40 -3.22 5.12
CA SER A 119 10.55 -2.74 4.34
C SER A 119 11.80 -2.55 5.21
N PHE A 120 11.64 -2.38 6.51
CA PHE A 120 12.76 -2.34 7.45
C PHE A 120 12.98 -3.65 8.20
N GLU A 121 12.31 -4.73 7.76
CA GLU A 121 12.41 -6.07 8.35
C GLU A 121 12.21 -6.08 9.87
N LYS A 122 11.36 -5.17 10.37
CA LYS A 122 11.12 -5.03 11.81
C LYS A 122 10.46 -6.29 12.35
N THR A 123 11.07 -6.87 13.37
CA THR A 123 10.56 -8.05 14.03
C THR A 123 9.44 -7.68 14.99
N ILE A 124 8.30 -8.36 14.83
CA ILE A 124 7.19 -8.27 15.78
C ILE A 124 7.40 -9.39 16.82
N PRO A 125 7.47 -9.07 18.13
CA PRO A 125 7.65 -10.08 19.17
C PRO A 125 6.56 -11.15 19.13
N ASP A 126 6.94 -12.40 19.38
CA ASP A 126 5.97 -13.49 19.50
C ASP A 126 5.15 -13.26 20.78
N PRO A 127 3.81 -13.12 20.70
CA PRO A 127 2.96 -12.85 21.86
C PRO A 127 3.02 -13.96 22.93
N SER A 128 3.46 -15.18 22.56
CA SER A 128 3.67 -16.26 23.53
C SER A 128 4.97 -16.12 24.33
N ALA A 129 5.97 -15.42 23.79
CA ALA A 129 7.27 -15.20 24.41
C ALA A 129 7.38 -13.83 25.08
N ASP A 130 6.85 -12.79 24.44
CA ASP A 130 6.85 -11.40 24.92
C ASP A 130 5.52 -10.72 24.57
N LEU A 131 4.53 -10.94 25.44
CA LEU A 131 3.21 -10.36 25.29
C LEU A 131 3.22 -8.82 25.39
N THR A 132 4.08 -8.26 26.23
CA THR A 132 4.16 -6.80 26.45
C THR A 132 4.74 -6.13 25.21
N GLY A 133 5.89 -6.59 24.71
CA GLY A 133 6.49 -6.05 23.50
C GLY A 133 5.60 -6.19 22.27
N PHE A 134 4.85 -7.30 22.16
CA PHE A 134 3.85 -7.46 21.10
C PHE A 134 2.78 -6.36 21.15
N TYR A 135 2.17 -6.13 22.32
CA TYR A 135 1.13 -5.11 22.45
C TYR A 135 1.67 -3.68 22.32
N ASP A 136 2.90 -3.42 22.73
CA ASP A 136 3.54 -2.10 22.57
C ASP A 136 3.72 -1.76 21.08
N ILE A 137 4.24 -2.70 20.29
CA ILE A 137 4.42 -2.51 18.84
C ILE A 137 3.07 -2.47 18.12
N ALA A 138 2.17 -3.42 18.40
CA ALA A 138 0.85 -3.46 17.77
C ALA A 138 0.04 -2.19 18.10
N GLY A 139 0.07 -1.73 19.35
CA GLY A 139 -0.57 -0.49 19.79
C GLY A 139 0.01 0.75 19.11
N SER A 140 1.34 0.82 18.98
CA SER A 140 2.02 1.90 18.25
C SER A 140 1.62 1.92 16.77
N MET A 141 1.52 0.75 16.13
CA MET A 141 1.05 0.64 14.74
C MET A 141 -0.40 1.09 14.59
N LEU A 142 -1.30 0.59 15.44
CA LEU A 142 -2.72 0.96 15.42
C LEU A 142 -2.92 2.46 15.66
N SER A 143 -2.21 3.04 16.63
CA SER A 143 -2.25 4.49 16.88
C SER A 143 -1.73 5.29 15.68
N SER A 144 -0.70 4.79 14.98
CA SER A 144 -0.20 5.42 13.77
C SER A 144 -1.23 5.36 12.63
N ILE A 145 -1.91 4.22 12.46
CA ILE A 145 -2.94 4.01 11.44
C ILE A 145 -4.13 4.95 11.68
N ASP A 146 -4.60 5.06 12.93
CA ASP A 146 -5.68 5.96 13.34
C ASP A 146 -5.34 7.44 13.12
N ASN A 147 -4.15 7.87 13.57
CA ASN A 147 -3.68 9.25 13.39
C ASN A 147 -3.60 9.69 11.92
N GLN A 148 -3.55 8.75 10.98
CA GLN A 148 -3.50 8.99 9.54
C GLN A 148 -4.87 8.86 8.86
N GLY A 149 -5.96 8.73 9.64
CA GLY A 149 -7.34 8.81 9.17
C GLY A 149 -8.01 7.47 8.92
N MET A 150 -7.50 6.38 9.49
CA MET A 150 -8.13 5.07 9.40
C MET A 150 -8.26 4.46 10.79
N ASP A 151 -9.46 4.52 11.36
CA ASP A 151 -9.75 3.81 12.60
C ASP A 151 -9.93 2.32 12.29
N TYR A 152 -8.91 1.50 12.57
CA TYR A 152 -8.81 0.13 12.09
C TYR A 152 -9.87 -0.77 12.73
N TYR A 153 -10.67 -1.44 11.88
CA TYR A 153 -11.87 -2.20 12.25
C TYR A 153 -13.07 -1.40 12.77
N GLU A 154 -12.98 -0.07 12.83
CA GLU A 154 -14.09 0.79 13.24
C GLU A 154 -14.42 1.84 12.16
N PRO A 155 -14.79 1.42 10.92
CA PRO A 155 -15.22 2.37 9.91
C PRO A 155 -16.48 3.11 10.38
N PHE A 156 -16.51 4.43 10.16
CA PHE A 156 -17.63 5.28 10.57
C PHE A 156 -18.95 4.94 9.87
N GLU A 157 -18.89 4.42 8.65
CA GLU A 157 -20.06 4.06 7.84
C GLU A 157 -20.13 2.56 7.58
N VAL A 158 -21.36 2.06 7.37
CA VAL A 158 -21.62 0.67 6.95
C VAL A 158 -20.93 0.33 5.61
N ALA A 159 -20.67 1.35 4.77
CA ALA A 159 -19.96 1.20 3.51
C ALA A 159 -18.44 1.02 3.66
N GLY A 160 -17.90 1.20 4.87
CA GLY A 160 -16.47 1.11 5.16
C GLY A 160 -15.79 2.49 5.14
N TYR A 161 -14.53 2.52 4.70
CA TYR A 161 -13.76 3.77 4.59
C TYR A 161 -14.02 4.45 3.24
N ALA A 162 -14.25 5.76 3.27
CA ALA A 162 -14.57 6.59 2.10
C ALA A 162 -13.61 6.38 0.92
N ALA A 163 -12.34 6.12 1.20
CA ALA A 163 -11.34 5.92 0.15
C ALA A 163 -11.58 4.69 -0.75
N TYR A 164 -12.33 3.69 -0.29
CA TYR A 164 -12.61 2.48 -1.05
C TYR A 164 -13.94 2.52 -1.83
N HIS A 165 -14.82 3.48 -1.54
CA HIS A 165 -16.16 3.50 -2.16
C HIS A 165 -16.66 4.86 -2.62
N GLN A 166 -16.11 5.98 -2.12
CA GLN A 166 -16.68 7.30 -2.36
C GLN A 166 -16.17 7.93 -3.65
N TYR A 167 -17.01 7.87 -4.68
CA TYR A 167 -16.85 8.62 -5.92
C TYR A 167 -17.03 10.13 -5.68
N PRO A 168 -16.28 11.02 -6.35
CA PRO A 168 -15.23 10.74 -7.34
C PRO A 168 -13.82 10.56 -6.74
N ILE A 169 -13.66 10.68 -5.42
CA ILE A 169 -12.35 10.93 -4.78
C ILE A 169 -11.56 9.64 -4.53
N PHE A 170 -12.21 8.55 -4.12
CA PHE A 170 -11.58 7.24 -3.83
C PHE A 170 -10.28 7.36 -3.02
N ASN A 171 -9.19 6.70 -3.45
CA ASN A 171 -7.91 6.60 -2.73
C ASN A 171 -7.34 7.96 -2.27
N ARG A 172 -7.72 9.06 -2.95
CA ARG A 172 -7.29 10.42 -2.59
C ARG A 172 -7.85 10.88 -1.25
N ASN A 173 -8.93 10.25 -0.75
CA ASN A 173 -9.45 10.50 0.60
C ASN A 173 -8.46 10.11 1.69
N TRP A 174 -7.43 9.30 1.39
CA TRP A 174 -6.34 9.02 2.31
C TRP A 174 -5.40 10.20 2.55
N ILE A 175 -5.51 11.27 1.75
CA ILE A 175 -4.67 12.46 1.84
C ILE A 175 -5.55 13.68 2.12
N THR A 176 -5.34 14.25 3.30
CA THR A 176 -5.77 15.61 3.65
C THR A 176 -4.55 16.39 4.14
N THR A 177 -4.65 17.70 4.27
CA THR A 177 -3.55 18.52 4.83
C THR A 177 -3.11 18.03 6.21
N ASN A 178 -4.06 17.54 7.01
CA ASN A 178 -3.78 16.95 8.32
C ASN A 178 -3.12 15.57 8.20
N TYR A 179 -3.72 14.64 7.44
CA TYR A 179 -3.20 13.27 7.32
C TYR A 179 -1.83 13.20 6.63
N LEU A 180 -1.56 14.10 5.67
CA LEU A 180 -0.24 14.19 5.05
C LEU A 180 0.84 14.58 6.06
N THR A 181 0.55 15.54 6.94
CA THR A 181 1.47 15.93 8.02
C THR A 181 1.72 14.75 8.96
N ARG A 182 0.66 14.01 9.33
CA ARG A 182 0.77 12.82 10.19
C ARG A 182 1.59 11.69 9.57
N ARG A 183 1.48 11.49 8.25
CA ARG A 183 2.32 10.55 7.48
C ARG A 183 3.80 10.91 7.56
N TYR A 184 4.12 12.19 7.45
CA TYR A 184 5.50 12.67 7.56
C TYR A 184 6.05 12.56 8.97
N ASP A 185 5.24 12.89 9.98
CA ASP A 185 5.60 12.73 11.39
C ASP A 185 5.82 11.26 11.77
N PHE A 186 5.01 10.34 11.23
CA PHE A 186 5.20 8.90 11.40
C PHE A 186 6.59 8.45 10.92
N ILE A 187 7.00 8.87 9.71
CA ILE A 187 8.32 8.52 9.17
C ILE A 187 9.43 9.11 10.03
N ARG A 188 9.37 10.42 10.30
CA ARG A 188 10.39 11.10 11.12
C ARG A 188 10.53 10.51 12.52
N GLY A 189 9.41 10.09 13.12
CA GLY A 189 9.39 9.52 14.45
C GLY A 189 9.98 8.11 14.54
N LEU A 190 10.01 7.37 13.42
CA LEU A 190 10.41 5.96 13.39
C LEU A 190 11.77 5.67 12.75
N ILE A 191 12.51 6.68 12.29
CA ILE A 191 13.88 6.52 11.81
C ILE A 191 14.84 7.35 12.66
N SER A 192 16.08 6.86 12.83
CA SER A 192 17.11 7.48 13.63
C SER A 192 18.49 7.31 12.98
N ASP A 193 19.40 8.24 13.23
CA ASP A 193 20.79 8.22 12.72
C ASP A 193 21.67 7.06 13.24
N GLY A 194 21.12 6.20 14.11
CA GLY A 194 21.82 5.06 14.70
C GLY A 194 22.66 5.37 15.94
N MET A 195 22.71 6.62 16.41
CA MET A 195 23.49 6.95 17.62
C MET A 195 22.79 6.51 18.90
N THR A 196 21.50 6.84 19.01
CA THR A 196 20.65 6.45 20.15
C THR A 196 19.24 6.15 19.65
N PRO A 197 19.04 5.06 18.87
CA PRO A 197 17.71 4.66 18.44
C PRO A 197 16.84 4.34 19.66
N GLU A 198 15.66 4.96 19.72
CA GLU A 198 14.62 4.49 20.64
C GLU A 198 14.17 3.07 20.27
N PRO A 199 13.64 2.26 21.19
CA PRO A 199 13.35 0.84 20.95
C PRO A 199 12.46 0.53 19.74
N ASN A 200 11.63 1.48 19.30
CA ASN A 200 10.75 1.33 18.15
C ASN A 200 11.26 2.06 16.88
N GLN A 201 12.38 2.77 16.97
CA GLN A 201 13.01 3.42 15.82
C GLN A 201 13.87 2.44 15.03
N VAL A 202 13.96 2.70 13.74
CA VAL A 202 14.90 2.04 12.84
C VAL A 202 16.22 2.78 12.92
N ASP A 203 17.28 2.04 13.20
CA ASP A 203 18.65 2.48 12.94
C ASP A 203 18.91 2.35 11.44
N ILE A 204 18.80 3.47 10.73
CA ILE A 204 19.00 3.50 9.27
C ILE A 204 20.47 3.28 8.87
N LEU A 205 21.43 3.67 9.72
CA LEU A 205 22.83 3.40 9.44
C LEU A 205 23.07 1.89 9.45
N GLN A 206 22.62 1.21 10.51
CA GLN A 206 22.76 -0.23 10.63
C GLN A 206 21.98 -0.96 9.53
N PHE A 207 20.77 -0.50 9.20
CA PHE A 207 19.99 -1.05 8.08
C PHE A 207 20.74 -0.98 6.74
N VAL A 208 21.38 0.16 6.42
CA VAL A 208 22.18 0.32 5.20
C VAL A 208 23.44 -0.54 5.23
N VAL A 209 24.11 -0.65 6.38
CA VAL A 209 25.27 -1.55 6.55
C VAL A 209 24.88 -3.00 6.26
N ASP A 210 23.76 -3.46 6.82
CA ASP A 210 23.33 -4.85 6.71
C ASP A 210 22.81 -5.21 5.31
N ASN A 211 22.13 -4.27 4.64
CA ASN A 211 21.40 -4.56 3.40
C ASN A 211 22.01 -3.96 2.13
N PHE A 212 22.81 -2.89 2.23
CA PHE A 212 23.28 -2.10 1.08
C PHE A 212 24.79 -1.81 1.11
N SER A 213 25.56 -2.43 2.01
CA SER A 213 27.01 -2.19 2.11
C SER A 213 27.80 -2.45 0.83
N TYR A 214 27.29 -3.30 -0.07
CA TYR A 214 27.90 -3.61 -1.36
C TYR A 214 27.86 -2.45 -2.38
N VAL A 215 26.95 -1.48 -2.20
CA VAL A 215 26.79 -0.29 -3.06
C VAL A 215 26.98 1.03 -2.31
N ALA A 216 26.87 1.03 -0.98
CA ALA A 216 26.89 2.24 -0.17
C ALA A 216 28.17 3.08 -0.28
N GLY A 217 29.28 2.52 -0.78
CA GLY A 217 30.50 3.27 -1.06
C GLY A 217 30.38 4.28 -2.21
N ASP A 218 29.36 4.18 -3.07
CA ASP A 218 29.05 5.12 -4.14
C ASP A 218 27.66 5.71 -3.92
N ALA A 219 27.59 7.03 -3.67
CA ALA A 219 26.35 7.71 -3.29
C ALA A 219 25.26 7.59 -4.35
N LYS A 220 25.60 7.71 -5.64
CA LYS A 220 24.63 7.57 -6.74
C LYS A 220 24.08 6.14 -6.81
N SER A 221 24.95 5.15 -6.71
CA SER A 221 24.55 3.74 -6.70
C SER A 221 23.66 3.41 -5.51
N LEU A 222 23.98 3.96 -4.33
CA LEU A 222 23.15 3.82 -3.14
C LEU A 222 21.76 4.43 -3.34
N VAL A 223 21.66 5.66 -3.86
CA VAL A 223 20.38 6.32 -4.15
C VAL A 223 19.56 5.49 -5.13
N VAL A 224 20.18 4.95 -6.18
CA VAL A 224 19.50 4.10 -7.17
C VAL A 224 18.93 2.84 -6.53
N GLU A 225 19.72 2.11 -5.73
CA GLU A 225 19.27 0.87 -5.09
C GLU A 225 18.19 1.12 -4.03
N LEU A 226 18.32 2.19 -3.23
CA LEU A 226 17.27 2.57 -2.28
C LEU A 226 15.98 3.00 -2.99
N THR A 227 16.09 3.65 -4.15
CA THR A 227 14.92 4.06 -4.96
C THR A 227 14.15 2.83 -5.42
N LYS A 228 14.85 1.82 -5.96
CA LYS A 228 14.26 0.54 -6.35
C LYS A 228 13.64 -0.21 -5.18
N TYR A 229 14.23 -0.07 -3.99
CA TYR A 229 13.77 -0.78 -2.80
C TYR A 229 12.51 -0.17 -2.19
N PHE A 230 12.44 1.16 -2.07
CA PHE A 230 11.37 1.84 -1.34
C PHE A 230 10.24 2.38 -2.22
N LEU A 231 10.52 2.73 -3.48
CA LEU A 231 9.53 3.34 -4.36
C LEU A 231 8.87 2.27 -5.24
N PRO A 232 7.59 2.44 -5.61
CA PRO A 232 6.89 1.53 -6.50
C PRO A 232 7.37 1.76 -7.94
N VAL A 233 8.58 1.32 -8.25
CA VAL A 233 9.20 1.39 -9.57
C VAL A 233 9.44 -0.01 -10.13
N SER A 234 9.28 -0.15 -11.45
CA SER A 234 9.41 -1.43 -12.17
C SER A 234 10.40 -1.37 -13.33
N GLY A 235 10.69 -0.16 -13.80
CA GLY A 235 11.57 0.15 -14.90
C GLY A 235 13.02 0.37 -14.49
N ILE A 236 13.77 0.94 -15.43
CA ILE A 236 15.16 1.31 -15.23
C ILE A 236 15.21 2.54 -14.32
N ILE A 237 16.09 2.51 -13.32
CA ILE A 237 16.45 3.67 -12.51
C ILE A 237 17.91 3.99 -12.78
N ALA A 238 18.17 5.14 -13.39
CA ALA A 238 19.53 5.57 -13.72
C ALA A 238 19.62 7.09 -13.82
N PHE A 239 20.72 7.66 -13.31
CA PHE A 239 21.07 9.05 -13.55
C PHE A 239 21.36 9.26 -15.04
N ASP A 240 20.96 10.43 -15.56
CA ASP A 240 21.21 10.87 -16.94
C ASP A 240 20.68 9.94 -18.06
N ASP A 241 19.77 9.00 -17.73
CA ASP A 241 19.08 8.15 -18.71
C ASP A 241 17.68 8.69 -19.01
N PRO A 242 17.35 9.04 -20.27
CA PRO A 242 16.01 9.51 -20.64
C PRO A 242 14.91 8.44 -20.48
N ASN A 243 15.27 7.16 -20.32
CA ASN A 243 14.34 6.06 -20.07
C ASN A 243 14.22 5.71 -18.58
N SER A 244 14.87 6.46 -17.69
CA SER A 244 14.71 6.26 -16.25
C SER A 244 13.27 6.58 -15.83
N GLU A 245 12.65 5.67 -15.08
CA GLU A 245 11.28 5.83 -14.59
C GLU A 245 11.17 7.00 -13.61
N ILE A 246 12.20 7.19 -12.78
CA ILE A 246 12.36 8.37 -11.93
C ILE A 246 13.22 9.40 -12.67
N THR A 247 12.76 10.66 -12.69
CA THR A 247 13.45 11.73 -13.41
C THR A 247 14.84 12.02 -12.83
N ASN A 248 15.75 12.52 -13.66
CA ASN A 248 17.08 12.88 -13.22
C ASN A 248 17.04 13.99 -12.15
N GLU A 249 16.12 14.94 -12.25
CA GLU A 249 15.91 15.98 -11.24
C GLU A 249 15.52 15.36 -9.89
N ARG A 250 14.68 14.32 -9.89
CA ARG A 250 14.26 13.65 -8.66
C ARG A 250 15.37 12.83 -8.03
N LEU A 251 16.16 12.11 -8.83
CA LEU A 251 17.33 11.39 -8.34
C LEU A 251 18.39 12.36 -7.78
N ASN A 252 18.61 13.50 -8.44
CA ASN A 252 19.50 14.54 -7.94
C ASN A 252 18.98 15.16 -6.64
N TYR A 253 17.67 15.37 -6.48
CA TYR A 253 17.10 15.82 -5.21
C TYR A 253 17.40 14.86 -4.05
N PHE A 254 17.31 13.54 -4.27
CA PHE A 254 17.68 12.56 -3.25
C PHE A 254 19.19 12.55 -2.98
N LEU A 255 20.00 12.64 -4.03
CA LEU A 255 21.46 12.74 -3.90
C LEU A 255 21.89 13.98 -3.12
N GLU A 256 21.28 15.13 -3.39
CA GLU A 256 21.52 16.38 -2.66
C GLU A 256 21.10 16.28 -1.19
N ALA A 257 20.00 15.59 -0.89
CA ALA A 257 19.57 15.34 0.49
C ALA A 257 20.59 14.48 1.27
N LEU A 258 21.25 13.52 0.61
CA LEU A 258 22.36 12.77 1.21
C LEU A 258 23.57 13.68 1.50
N TYR A 259 23.83 14.64 0.63
CA TYR A 259 25.02 15.50 0.69
C TYR A 259 24.89 16.76 1.57
N ASP A 260 23.73 17.02 2.20
CA ASP A 260 23.35 18.30 2.83
C ASP A 260 24.18 18.75 4.06
N ASP A 261 25.51 18.78 3.92
CA ASP A 261 26.51 19.17 4.93
C ASP A 261 27.41 20.34 4.44
N GLY A 262 27.26 20.77 3.18
CA GLY A 262 27.98 21.92 2.62
C GLY A 262 29.45 21.65 2.24
N ASP A 263 29.83 20.38 2.05
CA ASP A 263 31.19 20.00 1.67
C ASP A 263 31.58 20.49 0.26
N PRO A 264 32.84 20.94 0.06
CA PRO A 264 33.33 21.33 -1.27
C PRO A 264 33.38 20.18 -2.29
N ASP A 265 33.55 18.95 -1.80
CA ASP A 265 33.56 17.72 -2.58
C ASP A 265 32.70 16.67 -1.84
N PRO A 266 31.38 16.68 -2.08
CA PRO A 266 30.44 15.86 -1.32
C PRO A 266 30.59 14.36 -1.62
N ASP A 267 31.01 14.00 -2.83
CA ASP A 267 31.29 12.60 -3.20
C ASP A 267 32.47 12.04 -2.39
N ALA A 268 33.59 12.77 -2.35
CA ALA A 268 34.74 12.35 -1.56
C ALA A 268 34.43 12.35 -0.05
N ALA A 269 33.66 13.33 0.43
CA ALA A 269 33.22 13.39 1.82
C ALA A 269 32.37 12.18 2.22
N TRP A 270 31.39 11.81 1.39
CA TRP A 270 30.58 10.61 1.60
C TRP A 270 31.44 9.34 1.67
N VAL A 271 32.36 9.15 0.72
CA VAL A 271 33.27 7.99 0.71
C VAL A 271 34.09 7.91 1.99
N ILE A 272 34.59 9.04 2.49
CA ILE A 272 35.36 9.09 3.74
C ILE A 272 34.47 8.74 4.93
N ARG A 273 33.28 9.34 5.02
CA ARG A 273 32.33 9.11 6.12
C ARG A 273 31.88 7.65 6.15
N TRP A 274 31.45 7.11 5.02
CA TRP A 274 31.02 5.71 4.92
C TRP A 274 32.12 4.72 5.32
N ASN A 275 33.36 4.94 4.84
CA ASN A 275 34.49 4.07 5.17
C ASN A 275 35.11 4.34 6.55
N GLY A 276 34.60 5.31 7.31
CA GLY A 276 35.07 5.69 8.65
C GLY A 276 34.77 4.65 9.74
N GLY A 277 34.00 3.60 9.43
CA GLY A 277 33.55 2.57 10.37
C GLY A 277 32.14 2.83 10.92
N SER A 278 31.57 1.85 11.63
CA SER A 278 30.25 1.96 12.28
C SER A 278 30.39 1.80 13.79
N PRO A 279 29.72 2.62 14.62
CA PRO A 279 28.78 3.70 14.25
C PRO A 279 29.51 4.99 13.83
N ASN A 280 29.05 5.65 12.76
CA ASN A 280 29.53 6.97 12.33
C ASN A 280 28.37 7.98 12.32
N PRO A 281 28.36 8.99 13.22
CA PRO A 281 27.27 9.96 13.31
C PRO A 281 27.09 10.79 12.05
N ASP A 282 28.17 11.10 11.32
CA ASP A 282 28.09 11.93 10.11
C ASP A 282 27.41 11.15 8.99
N ALA A 283 27.81 9.88 8.78
CA ALA A 283 27.15 9.01 7.81
C ALA A 283 25.69 8.72 8.18
N GLY A 284 25.42 8.51 9.47
CA GLY A 284 24.07 8.33 10.00
C GLY A 284 23.17 9.55 9.76
N GLY A 285 23.68 10.76 9.99
CA GLY A 285 22.96 12.01 9.74
C GLY A 285 22.65 12.25 8.26
N GLN A 286 23.61 12.00 7.37
CA GLN A 286 23.41 12.09 5.92
C GLN A 286 22.37 11.08 5.42
N LEU A 287 22.45 9.83 5.89
CA LEU A 287 21.43 8.84 5.59
C LEU A 287 20.07 9.24 6.16
N LEU A 288 20.01 9.88 7.33
CA LEU A 288 18.75 10.36 7.93
C LEU A 288 18.08 11.39 7.02
N ASN A 289 18.86 12.31 6.44
CA ASN A 289 18.36 13.30 5.50
C ASN A 289 17.84 12.63 4.21
N LEU A 290 18.61 11.69 3.64
CA LEU A 290 18.21 10.93 2.46
C LEU A 290 16.89 10.15 2.69
N PHE A 291 16.82 9.36 3.77
CA PHE A 291 15.62 8.56 4.08
C PHE A 291 14.41 9.44 4.35
N ASN A 292 14.59 10.58 5.03
CA ASN A 292 13.50 11.55 5.19
C ASN A 292 13.02 12.10 3.84
N ALA A 293 13.93 12.47 2.94
CA ALA A 293 13.59 12.98 1.62
C ALA A 293 12.88 11.93 0.75
N MET A 294 13.32 10.67 0.81
CA MET A 294 12.77 9.57 0.02
C MET A 294 11.42 9.09 0.56
N LEU A 295 11.33 8.77 1.84
CA LEU A 295 10.12 8.18 2.41
C LEU A 295 8.98 9.23 2.54
N GLN A 296 9.28 10.52 2.60
CA GLN A 296 8.25 11.57 2.59
C GLN A 296 7.88 12.02 1.18
N SER A 297 8.49 11.44 0.14
CA SER A 297 8.20 11.76 -1.25
C SER A 297 6.79 11.33 -1.65
N PRO A 298 6.14 12.03 -2.59
CA PRO A 298 4.91 11.60 -3.24
C PRO A 298 4.96 10.15 -3.75
N GLU A 299 6.07 9.74 -4.35
CA GLU A 299 6.29 8.41 -4.92
C GLU A 299 6.22 7.33 -3.84
N TYR A 300 6.78 7.60 -2.65
CA TYR A 300 6.66 6.67 -1.52
C TYR A 300 5.23 6.57 -0.98
N GLN A 301 4.36 7.55 -1.23
CA GLN A 301 2.94 7.45 -0.84
C GLN A 301 2.13 6.54 -1.76
N LEU A 302 2.72 6.07 -2.86
CA LEU A 302 2.05 5.29 -3.88
C LEU A 302 2.35 3.78 -3.78
N MET A 303 1.47 2.94 -4.29
CA MET A 303 1.61 1.49 -4.45
C MET A 303 1.05 1.04 -5.79
#